data_AF-A0A945FM35-F1
#
_entry.id   AF-A0A945FM35-F1
#
_cell.length_a   1.000
_cell.length_b   1.000
_cell.length_c   1.000
_cell.angle_alpha   90.00
_cell.angle_beta   90.00
_cell.angle_gamma   90.00
#
_symmetry.space_group_name_H-M   'P 1'
#
loop_
_entity.id
_entity.type
_entity.pdbx_description
1 polymer ?
#
loop_
_entity_poly.entity_id
_entity_poly.type
_entity_poly.pdbx_seq_one_letter_code
_entity_poly.pdbx_strand_id
1 'polypeptide(L)'
;IAWQNVHFQQGGWVNWDPISAADAAAYERLLQPEVGNRFYVVGDQVSSLPGWQEGAIMSAEHVVESIAGFKRRKRIQPIIKAPDSRSITGSD
;
A
#
# COMPACT_ATOMS: atom_id res chain seq x y z
N ILE A 1 11.56 4.44 18.73
CA ILE A 1 11.51 5.87 18.31
C ILE A 1 10.05 6.32 18.42
N ALA A 2 9.76 7.50 18.96
CA ALA A 2 8.40 8.01 19.12
C ALA A 2 7.87 8.64 17.81
N TRP A 3 7.73 7.82 16.76
CA TRP A 3 7.31 8.26 15.43
C TRP A 3 5.96 8.98 15.42
N GLN A 4 5.06 8.65 16.36
CA GLN A 4 3.78 9.32 16.54
C GLN A 4 3.89 10.82 16.90
N ASN A 5 5.05 11.26 17.39
CA ASN A 5 5.31 12.67 17.73
C ASN A 5 6.04 13.41 16.60
N VAL A 6 6.41 12.72 15.51
CA VAL A 6 7.07 13.34 14.36
C VAL A 6 6.00 14.00 13.49
N HIS A 7 6.11 15.32 13.32
CA HIS A 7 5.18 16.10 12.53
C HIS A 7 5.07 15.52 11.10
N PHE A 8 3.84 15.41 10.59
CA PHE A 8 3.46 14.83 9.30
C PHE A 8 3.56 13.30 9.18
N GLN A 9 4.27 12.61 10.07
CA GLN A 9 4.42 11.15 10.00
C GLN A 9 3.34 10.40 10.79
N GLN A 10 2.94 10.93 11.97
CA GLN A 10 1.83 10.43 12.81
C GLN A 10 1.92 8.94 13.22
N GLY A 11 3.00 8.24 12.89
CA GLY A 11 3.20 6.81 13.06
C GLY A 11 4.47 6.35 12.34
N GLY A 12 4.95 5.16 12.68
CA GLY A 12 6.15 4.60 12.06
C GLY A 12 5.88 3.91 10.73
N TRP A 13 4.78 3.16 10.65
CA TRP A 13 4.34 2.40 9.48
C TRP A 13 2.90 1.95 9.67
N VAL A 14 2.23 1.53 8.59
CA VAL A 14 0.93 0.87 8.67
C VAL A 14 1.10 -0.60 9.00
N ASN A 15 0.25 -1.14 9.88
CA ASN A 15 0.09 -2.57 10.07
C ASN A 15 -1.34 -2.91 9.68
N TRP A 16 -1.50 -3.51 8.51
CA TRP A 16 -2.79 -4.05 8.10
C TRP A 16 -3.07 -5.36 8.82
N ASP A 17 -4.30 -5.56 9.25
CA ASP A 17 -4.75 -6.86 9.76
C ASP A 17 -5.19 -7.75 8.58
N PRO A 18 -4.47 -8.85 8.27
CA PRO A 18 -4.79 -9.72 7.14
C PRO A 18 -6.09 -10.50 7.30
N ILE A 19 -6.68 -10.50 8.51
CA ILE A 19 -7.95 -11.17 8.84
C ILE A 19 -9.12 -10.17 8.83
N SER A 20 -8.82 -8.85 8.90
CA SER A 20 -9.81 -7.78 8.84
C SER A 20 -10.30 -7.56 7.40
N ALA A 21 -11.59 -7.81 7.18
CA ALA A 21 -12.24 -7.51 5.90
C ALA A 21 -12.27 -6.00 5.59
N ALA A 22 -12.31 -5.17 6.63
CA ALA A 22 -12.28 -3.71 6.48
C ALA A 22 -10.91 -3.23 5.99
N ASP A 23 -9.83 -3.81 6.53
CA ASP A 23 -8.45 -3.51 6.12
C ASP A 23 -8.20 -3.97 4.70
N ALA A 24 -8.66 -5.17 4.33
CA ALA A 24 -8.58 -5.67 2.95
C ALA A 24 -9.28 -4.72 1.96
N ALA A 25 -10.50 -4.26 2.28
CA ALA A 25 -11.25 -3.32 1.44
C ALA A 25 -10.58 -1.93 1.36
N ALA A 26 -10.05 -1.42 2.48
CA ALA A 26 -9.34 -0.14 2.52
C ALA A 26 -8.05 -0.19 1.70
N TYR A 27 -7.25 -1.24 1.88
CA TYR A 27 -6.02 -1.46 1.11
C TYR A 27 -6.33 -1.59 -0.39
N GLU A 28 -7.33 -2.40 -0.76
CA GLU A 28 -7.76 -2.55 -2.16
C GLU A 28 -8.19 -1.20 -2.77
N ARG A 29 -8.91 -0.38 -2.01
CA ARG A 29 -9.34 0.95 -2.49
C ARG A 29 -8.14 1.87 -2.75
N LEU A 30 -7.12 1.84 -1.90
CA LEU A 30 -5.94 2.70 -2.04
C LEU A 30 -5.07 2.31 -3.25
N LEU A 31 -5.06 1.03 -3.63
CA LEU A 31 -4.36 0.57 -4.83
C LEU A 31 -5.03 1.00 -6.14
N GLN A 32 -6.30 1.39 -6.08
CA GLN A 32 -7.07 1.78 -7.26
C GLN A 32 -7.04 3.31 -7.44
N PRO A 33 -6.77 3.80 -8.66
CA PRO A 33 -6.98 5.21 -8.94
C PRO A 33 -8.47 5.53 -8.80
N GLU A 34 -8.77 6.78 -8.47
CA GLU A 34 -10.15 7.25 -8.44
C GLU A 34 -10.81 7.09 -9.83
N VAL A 35 -12.01 6.51 -9.85
CA VAL A 35 -12.73 6.21 -11.09
C VAL A 35 -13.04 7.50 -11.84
N GLY A 36 -12.58 7.59 -13.10
CA GLY A 36 -12.76 8.78 -13.93
C GLY A 36 -11.73 9.89 -13.69
N ASN A 37 -10.73 9.68 -12.83
CA ASN A 37 -9.72 10.69 -12.50
C ASN A 37 -8.27 10.15 -12.63
N ARG A 38 -7.28 11.02 -12.43
CA ARG A 38 -5.84 10.74 -12.41
C ARG A 38 -5.25 10.90 -10.99
N PHE A 39 -6.03 10.54 -9.97
CA PHE A 39 -5.57 10.54 -8.58
C PHE A 39 -5.07 9.16 -8.20
N TYR A 40 -3.82 9.08 -7.73
CA TYR A 40 -3.12 7.85 -7.36
C TYR A 40 -2.50 8.02 -5.97
N VAL A 41 -2.43 6.93 -5.21
CA VAL A 41 -1.76 6.88 -3.91
C VAL A 41 -0.51 6.03 -4.04
N VAL A 42 0.60 6.51 -3.48
CA VAL A 42 1.89 5.80 -3.39
C VAL A 42 2.45 5.97 -1.97
N GLY A 43 3.38 5.10 -1.60
CA GLY A 43 4.01 5.07 -0.28
C GLY A 43 4.13 3.64 0.23
N ASP A 44 4.85 3.45 1.34
CA ASP A 44 5.05 2.13 1.92
C ASP A 44 3.72 1.49 2.34
N GLN A 45 2.75 2.31 2.75
CA GLN A 45 1.42 1.87 3.20
C GLN A 45 0.55 1.22 2.12
N VAL A 46 0.87 1.47 0.85
CA VAL A 46 0.20 0.91 -0.34
C VAL A 46 1.12 -0.04 -1.10
N SER A 47 1.92 -0.80 -0.35
CA SER A 47 2.84 -1.81 -0.88
C SER A 47 2.65 -3.14 -0.15
N SER A 48 3.25 -4.20 -0.69
CA SER A 48 3.34 -5.50 0.00
C SER A 48 4.35 -5.52 1.15
N LEU A 49 5.14 -4.44 1.33
CA LEU A 49 6.17 -4.35 2.36
C LEU A 49 6.11 -3.00 3.13
N PRO A 50 5.02 -2.70 3.86
CA PRO A 50 4.93 -1.54 4.73
C PRO A 50 6.11 -1.40 5.71
N GLY A 51 6.49 -0.16 6.00
CA GLY A 51 7.59 0.20 6.89
C GLY A 51 8.99 0.15 6.25
N TRP A 52 9.11 -0.24 4.98
CA TRP A 52 10.38 -0.31 4.26
C TRP A 52 10.42 0.66 3.07
N GLN A 53 11.61 1.21 2.82
CA GLN A 53 11.85 2.08 1.65
C GLN A 53 11.56 1.34 0.34
N GLU A 54 11.90 0.04 0.27
CA GLU A 54 11.61 -0.83 -0.87
C GLU A 54 10.11 -0.83 -1.19
N GLY A 55 9.25 -0.98 -0.19
CA GLY A 55 7.80 -0.92 -0.38
C GLY A 55 7.33 0.41 -0.96
N ALA A 56 7.88 1.53 -0.49
CA ALA A 56 7.57 2.85 -1.02
C ALA A 56 7.96 2.97 -2.51
N ILE A 57 9.16 2.53 -2.89
CA ILE A 57 9.61 2.58 -4.29
C ILE A 57 8.81 1.63 -5.18
N MET A 58 8.54 0.40 -4.74
CA MET A 58 7.70 -0.55 -5.47
C MET A 58 6.32 0.02 -5.80
N SER A 59 5.69 0.71 -4.84
CA SER A 59 4.38 1.35 -5.07
C SER A 59 4.47 2.49 -6.11
N ALA A 60 5.56 3.27 -6.08
CA ALA A 60 5.79 4.37 -7.01
C ALA A 60 6.02 3.85 -8.44
N GLU A 61 6.87 2.84 -8.60
CA GLU A 61 7.10 2.18 -9.89
C GLU A 61 5.80 1.63 -10.48
N HIS A 62 5.00 0.95 -9.65
CA HIS A 62 3.70 0.41 -10.07
C HIS A 62 2.78 1.50 -10.65
N VAL A 63 2.69 2.65 -9.98
CA VAL A 63 1.85 3.77 -10.43
C VAL A 63 2.41 4.42 -11.69
N VAL A 64 3.74 4.60 -11.79
CA VAL A 64 4.39 5.14 -13.00
C VAL A 64 4.13 4.24 -14.21
N GLU A 65 4.27 2.93 -14.07
CA GLU A 65 3.97 1.96 -15.14
C GLU A 65 2.49 1.98 -15.55
N SER A 66 1.58 2.18 -14.57
CA SER A 66 0.15 2.32 -14.81
C SER A 66 -0.19 3.59 -15.60
N ILE A 67 0.44 4.72 -15.25
CA ILE A 67 0.27 6.00 -15.95
C ILE A 67 0.85 5.93 -17.36
N ALA A 68 2.04 5.35 -17.52
CA ALA A 68 2.71 5.21 -18.80
C ALA A 68 2.05 4.16 -19.73
N GLY A 69 1.10 3.38 -19.20
CA GLY A 69 0.38 2.37 -19.97
C GLY A 69 1.20 1.10 -20.27
N PHE A 70 2.37 0.95 -19.63
CA PHE A 70 3.24 -0.22 -19.81
C PHE A 70 2.61 -1.51 -19.26
N LYS A 71 1.85 -1.39 -18.17
CA LYS A 71 1.00 -2.47 -17.68
C LYS A 71 -0.40 -2.27 -18.26
N ARG A 72 -0.84 -3.19 -19.12
CA ARG A 72 -2.27 -3.34 -19.47
C ARG A 72 -3.01 -3.40 -18.13
N ARG A 73 -4.01 -2.55 -17.89
CA ARG A 73 -4.86 -2.61 -16.69
C ARG A 73 -5.46 -4.01 -16.56
N LYS A 74 -4.74 -4.95 -15.97
CA LYS A 74 -5.33 -6.16 -15.43
C LYS A 74 -6.19 -5.63 -14.30
N ARG A 75 -7.50 -5.88 -14.36
CA ARG A 75 -8.39 -5.67 -13.22
C ARG A 75 -7.64 -6.20 -12.01
N ILE A 76 -7.29 -5.31 -11.06
CA ILE A 76 -6.65 -5.73 -9.82
C ILE A 76 -7.54 -6.85 -9.29
N GLN A 77 -6.98 -8.04 -9.10
CA GLN A 77 -7.78 -9.13 -8.59
C GLN A 77 -8.27 -8.72 -7.20
N PRO A 78 -9.53 -9.02 -6.85
CA PRO A 78 -10.04 -8.70 -5.53
C PRO A 78 -9.05 -9.17 -4.49
N ILE A 79 -8.58 -8.25 -3.65
CA ILE A 79 -7.61 -8.59 -2.63
C ILE A 79 -8.34 -9.34 -1.53
N ILE A 80 -8.02 -10.62 -1.37
CA ILE A 80 -8.66 -11.49 -0.38
C ILE A 80 -8.13 -11.16 1.03
N LYS A 81 -6.88 -10.67 1.14
CA LYS A 81 -6.22 -10.31 2.40
C LYS A 81 -5.26 -9.14 2.21
N ALA A 82 -5.28 -8.18 3.13
CA ALA A 82 -4.29 -7.11 3.20
C ALA A 82 -2.88 -7.68 3.51
N PRO A 83 -1.79 -6.97 3.18
CA PRO A 83 -0.44 -7.47 3.41
C PRO A 83 -0.10 -7.53 4.91
N ASP A 84 0.49 -8.63 5.33
CA ASP A 84 1.01 -8.83 6.68
C ASP A 84 2.53 -8.71 6.68
N SER A 85 3.03 -7.48 6.84
CA SER A 85 4.47 -7.22 6.84
C SER A 85 5.20 -7.93 7.98
N ARG A 86 4.55 -8.11 9.16
CA ARG A 86 5.15 -8.76 10.32
C ARG A 86 5.52 -10.20 10.02
N SER A 87 4.64 -10.92 9.31
CA SER A 87 4.90 -12.28 8.87
C SER A 87 6.12 -12.41 7.94
N ILE A 88 6.43 -11.35 7.19
CA ILE A 88 7.53 -11.32 6.21
C ILE A 88 8.84 -10.90 6.89
N THR A 89 8.78 -10.00 7.87
CA THR A 89 9.96 -9.39 8.50
C THR A 89 10.36 -10.04 9.83
N GLY A 90 9.57 -10.98 10.35
CA GLY A 90 9.85 -11.70 11.60
C GLY A 90 9.77 -10.81 12.85
N SER A 91 8.99 -9.74 12.78
CA SER A 91 8.78 -8.81 13.90
C SER A 91 7.45 -9.14 14.58
N ASP A 92 7.51 -9.90 15.68
CA ASP A 92 6.39 -10.20 16.58
C ASP A 92 6.05 -9.01 17.49
#